data_AF-A0A428K788-F1
#
_entry.id   AF-A0A428K788-F1
#
_cell.length_a   1.000
_cell.length_b   1.000
_cell.length_c   1.000
_cell.angle_alpha   90.00
_cell.angle_beta   90.00
_cell.angle_gamma   90.00
#
_symmetry.space_group_name_H-M   'P 1'
#
loop_
_entity.id
_entity.type
_entity.pdbx_description
1 polymer ?
#
loop_
_entity_poly.entity_id
_entity_poly.type
_entity_poly.pdbx_seq_one_letter_code
_entity_poly.pdbx_strand_id
1 'polypeptide(L)'
;MKHFPSFVLALSLLVSSADAFAQGTPKAKGPATETLQVKTSAVCDMCKARLEKSLAYEKGVQAATLDVPSQMLTVTYRPDKTTPTALRTAVQQTGYDADKQTADARAYDRLPDCCKKTNNVH
;
A
#
# COMPACT_ATOMS: atom_id res chain seq x y z
N MET A 1 -3.77 11.17 81.42
CA MET A 1 -3.70 10.77 80.01
C MET A 1 -3.42 12.01 79.18
N LYS A 2 -2.20 12.13 78.64
CA LYS A 2 -1.79 12.84 77.40
C LYS A 2 -2.41 14.24 77.18
N HIS A 3 -1.74 15.38 77.46
CA HIS A 3 -0.63 16.00 76.68
C HIS A 3 -0.80 15.72 75.17
N PHE A 4 -0.94 16.69 74.25
CA PHE A 4 -0.11 17.88 74.05
C PHE A 4 -0.78 18.83 73.02
N PRO A 5 -0.50 20.16 73.05
CA PRO A 5 -1.23 21.19 72.32
C PRO A 5 -0.60 21.56 70.98
N SER A 6 -1.25 22.52 70.28
CA SER A 6 -0.79 23.29 69.13
C SER A 6 0.72 23.27 68.84
N PHE A 7 1.08 22.69 67.70
CA PHE A 7 2.36 22.82 67.02
C PHE A 7 2.02 23.29 65.60
N VAL A 8 2.01 24.59 65.30
CA VAL A 8 3.18 25.41 65.00
C VAL A 8 3.95 24.87 63.78
N LEU A 9 3.95 25.72 62.75
CA LEU A 9 4.95 25.88 61.69
C LEU A 9 5.12 24.81 60.61
N ALA A 10 5.02 25.33 59.39
CA ALA A 10 5.98 25.18 58.31
C ALA A 10 6.18 23.77 57.71
N LEU A 11 5.97 23.65 56.40
CA LEU A 11 7.07 23.81 55.44
C LEU A 11 6.54 23.52 54.03
N SER A 12 6.60 24.56 53.21
CA SER A 12 6.69 24.54 51.76
C SER A 12 7.36 23.31 51.15
N LEU A 13 6.70 22.68 50.17
CA LEU A 13 7.40 21.99 49.08
C LEU A 13 6.57 22.13 47.79
N LEU A 14 6.96 23.16 47.04
CA LEU A 14 6.72 23.32 45.61
C LEU A 14 7.32 22.11 44.88
N VAL A 15 6.47 21.29 44.26
CA VAL A 15 6.89 20.37 43.20
C VAL A 15 6.30 20.89 41.91
N SER A 16 7.13 21.62 41.18
CA SER A 16 6.89 22.01 39.80
C SER A 16 7.05 20.79 38.91
N SER A 17 5.94 20.24 38.40
CA SER A 17 5.99 19.29 37.30
C SER A 17 6.36 20.05 36.02
N ALA A 18 7.57 19.82 35.53
CA ALA A 18 7.98 20.23 34.20
C ALA A 18 7.23 19.36 33.18
N ASP A 19 6.16 19.89 32.60
CA ASP A 19 5.54 19.31 31.41
C ASP A 19 6.53 19.45 30.25
N ALA A 20 7.31 18.38 30.04
CA ALA A 20 8.17 18.23 28.88
C ALA A 20 7.29 18.19 27.62
N PHE A 21 7.23 19.30 26.89
CA PHE A 21 6.67 19.33 25.55
C PHE A 21 7.49 18.41 24.65
N ALA A 22 7.02 17.18 24.47
CA ALA A 22 7.49 16.28 23.42
C ALA A 22 7.14 16.93 22.06
N GLN A 23 8.11 17.63 21.48
CA GLN A 23 8.03 18.10 20.11
C GLN A 23 8.14 16.89 19.17
N GLY A 24 7.01 16.22 18.97
CA GLY A 24 6.86 15.25 17.89
C GLY A 24 7.16 15.96 16.57
N THR A 25 8.29 15.65 15.96
CA THR A 25 8.64 16.16 14.64
C THR A 25 7.54 15.76 13.65
N PRO A 26 6.95 16.69 12.88
CA PRO A 26 6.04 16.32 11.82
C PRO A 26 6.86 15.54 10.79
N LYS A 27 6.68 14.21 10.74
CA LYS A 27 7.14 13.39 9.62
C LYS A 27 6.68 14.09 8.36
N ALA A 28 7.62 14.54 7.53
CA ALA A 28 7.32 15.10 6.23
C ALA A 28 6.35 14.15 5.50
N LYS A 29 5.12 14.62 5.26
CA LYS A 29 4.14 13.85 4.47
C LYS A 29 4.77 13.69 3.09
N GLY A 30 5.12 12.45 2.73
CA GLY A 30 5.56 12.09 1.39
C GLY A 30 4.50 12.48 0.34
N PRO A 31 4.81 12.30 -0.96
CA PRO A 31 3.88 12.64 -2.02
C PRO A 31 2.53 11.94 -1.80
N ALA A 32 1.43 12.66 -2.05
CA ALA A 32 0.09 12.13 -1.86
C ALA A 32 -0.19 10.90 -2.76
N THR A 33 0.51 10.82 -3.90
CA THR A 33 0.45 9.70 -4.84
C THR A 33 1.82 9.43 -5.45
N GLU A 34 2.08 8.17 -5.77
CA GLU A 34 3.25 7.70 -6.50
C GLU A 34 2.82 6.91 -7.74
N THR A 35 3.74 6.73 -8.68
CA THR A 35 3.53 5.96 -9.90
C THR A 35 4.45 4.75 -9.93
N LEU A 36 3.88 3.59 -10.20
CA LEU A 36 4.58 2.33 -10.38
C LEU A 36 4.40 1.85 -11.83
N GLN A 37 5.49 1.42 -12.46
CA GLN A 37 5.44 0.70 -13.72
C GLN A 37 5.73 -0.79 -13.47
N VAL A 38 4.91 -1.66 -14.06
CA VAL A 38 5.01 -3.12 -13.96
C VAL A 38 4.93 -3.72 -15.36
N LYS A 39 5.95 -4.48 -15.76
CA LYS A 39 5.91 -5.26 -16.99
C LYS A 39 5.02 -6.49 -16.78
N THR A 40 4.04 -6.70 -17.64
CA THR A 40 3.08 -7.81 -17.52
C THR A 40 3.19 -8.80 -18.67
N SER A 41 2.49 -9.94 -18.55
CA SER A 41 2.34 -10.94 -19.62
C SER A 41 1.07 -10.74 -20.48
N ALA A 42 0.35 -9.62 -20.31
CA ALA A 42 -0.85 -9.33 -21.09
C ALA A 42 -0.51 -8.97 -22.55
N VAL A 43 -1.34 -9.43 -23.50
CA VAL A 43 -1.03 -9.35 -24.95
C VAL A 43 -2.16 -8.75 -25.80
N CYS A 44 -3.34 -8.49 -25.23
CA CYS A 44 -4.48 -7.93 -25.97
C CYS A 44 -5.36 -7.01 -25.10
N ASP A 45 -6.28 -6.30 -25.73
CA ASP A 45 -7.17 -5.34 -25.05
C ASP A 45 -8.12 -6.00 -24.04
N MET A 46 -8.46 -7.27 -24.22
CA MET A 46 -9.21 -8.03 -23.20
C MET A 46 -8.38 -8.27 -21.95
N CYS A 47 -7.08 -8.56 -22.10
CA CYS A 47 -6.17 -8.71 -20.98
C CYS A 47 -6.00 -7.37 -20.24
N LYS A 48 -5.86 -6.28 -21.00
CA LYS A 48 -5.86 -4.89 -20.49
C LYS A 48 -7.09 -4.62 -19.62
N ALA A 49 -8.28 -4.79 -20.17
CA ALA A 49 -9.52 -4.49 -19.47
C ALA A 49 -9.66 -5.29 -18.17
N ARG A 50 -9.22 -6.56 -18.16
CA ARG A 50 -9.21 -7.38 -16.93
C ARG A 50 -8.26 -6.82 -15.87
N LEU A 51 -7.01 -6.50 -16.24
CA LEU A 51 -6.00 -5.98 -15.32
C LEU A 51 -6.41 -4.62 -14.73
N GLU A 52 -6.79 -3.68 -15.59
CA GLU A 52 -7.20 -2.34 -15.18
C GLU A 52 -8.42 -2.39 -14.26
N LYS A 53 -9.42 -3.21 -14.62
CA LYS A 53 -10.60 -3.41 -13.78
C LYS A 53 -10.25 -4.01 -12.42
N SER A 54 -9.36 -5.00 -12.38
CA SER A 54 -8.97 -5.61 -11.10
C SER A 54 -8.22 -4.63 -10.21
N LEU A 55 -7.25 -3.90 -10.76
CA LEU A 55 -6.48 -2.94 -9.98
C LEU A 55 -7.29 -1.71 -9.56
N ALA A 56 -8.35 -1.35 -10.28
CA ALA A 56 -9.26 -0.29 -9.84
C ALA A 56 -9.96 -0.61 -8.50
N TYR A 57 -10.05 -1.88 -8.10
CA TYR A 57 -10.58 -2.29 -6.80
C TYR A 57 -9.51 -2.45 -5.72
N GLU A 58 -8.23 -2.35 -6.07
CA GLU A 58 -7.14 -2.45 -5.10
C GLU A 58 -7.06 -1.22 -4.22
N LYS A 59 -6.84 -1.45 -2.93
CA LYS A 59 -6.84 -0.38 -1.93
C LYS A 59 -5.77 0.65 -2.25
N GLY A 60 -6.16 1.92 -2.39
CA GLY A 60 -5.23 3.02 -2.61
C GLY A 60 -4.77 3.19 -4.05
N VAL A 61 -5.23 2.36 -4.99
CA VAL A 61 -5.06 2.63 -6.43
C VAL A 61 -5.98 3.77 -6.85
N GLN A 62 -5.43 4.71 -7.59
CA GLN A 62 -6.15 5.87 -8.14
C GLN A 62 -6.38 5.72 -9.64
N ALA A 63 -5.42 5.13 -10.34
CA ALA A 63 -5.50 4.82 -11.76
C ALA A 63 -4.60 3.61 -12.09
N ALA A 64 -5.02 2.80 -13.04
CA ALA A 64 -4.24 1.72 -13.61
C ALA A 64 -4.47 1.70 -15.11
N THR A 65 -3.39 1.84 -15.89
CA THR A 65 -3.46 1.87 -17.35
C THR A 65 -2.42 0.92 -17.93
N LEU A 66 -2.86 -0.04 -18.76
CA LEU A 66 -1.97 -0.94 -19.50
C LEU A 66 -1.76 -0.42 -20.92
N ASP A 67 -0.51 -0.28 -21.31
CA ASP A 67 -0.11 -0.20 -22.71
C ASP A 67 0.10 -1.62 -23.24
N VAL A 68 -0.76 -2.08 -24.15
CA VAL A 68 -0.72 -3.45 -24.69
C VAL A 68 0.56 -3.70 -25.51
N PRO A 69 0.99 -2.81 -26.44
CA PRO A 69 2.19 -3.04 -27.25
C PRO A 69 3.46 -3.23 -26.41
N SER A 70 3.65 -2.43 -25.36
CA SER A 70 4.80 -2.56 -24.45
C SER A 70 4.53 -3.48 -23.26
N GLN A 71 3.29 -3.96 -23.09
CA GLN A 71 2.81 -4.74 -21.94
C GLN A 71 3.08 -4.06 -20.59
N MET A 72 3.19 -2.73 -20.59
CA MET A 72 3.57 -1.94 -19.43
C MET A 72 2.33 -1.43 -18.71
N LEU A 73 2.15 -1.87 -17.47
CA LEU A 73 1.07 -1.41 -16.59
C LEU A 73 1.58 -0.25 -15.74
N THR A 74 0.98 0.92 -15.90
CA THR A 74 1.26 2.10 -15.09
C THR A 74 0.16 2.25 -14.04
N VAL A 75 0.55 2.24 -12.76
CA VAL A 75 -0.37 2.35 -11.62
C VAL A 75 -0.03 3.60 -10.83
N THR A 76 -0.99 4.51 -10.71
CA THR A 76 -0.91 5.63 -9.76
C THR A 76 -1.60 5.23 -8.48
N TYR A 77 -0.90 5.31 -7.35
CA TYR A 77 -1.39 4.82 -6.06
C TYR A 77 -0.98 5.73 -4.91
N ARG A 78 -1.64 5.53 -3.77
CA ARG A 78 -1.36 6.19 -2.51
C ARG A 78 -0.37 5.37 -1.67
N PRO A 79 0.86 5.85 -1.42
CA PRO A 79 1.86 5.10 -0.65
C PRO A 79 1.50 4.93 0.83
N ASP A 80 0.53 5.70 1.35
CA ASP A 80 -0.01 5.52 2.71
C ASP A 80 -1.07 4.40 2.80
N LYS A 81 -1.50 3.83 1.67
CA LYS A 81 -2.57 2.83 1.58
C LYS A 81 -2.13 1.49 1.02
N THR A 82 -1.13 1.48 0.14
CA THR A 82 -0.58 0.29 -0.50
C THR A 82 0.90 0.46 -0.83
N THR A 83 1.55 -0.60 -1.30
CA THR A 83 2.98 -0.63 -1.60
C THR A 83 3.24 -1.21 -2.99
N PRO A 84 4.40 -0.92 -3.61
CA PRO A 84 4.78 -1.53 -4.88
C PRO A 84 4.78 -3.06 -4.86
N THR A 85 5.09 -3.66 -3.71
CA THR A 85 5.07 -5.12 -3.56
C THR A 85 3.65 -5.64 -3.57
N ALA A 86 2.74 -5.01 -2.81
CA ALA A 86 1.33 -5.40 -2.77
C ALA A 86 0.67 -5.28 -4.16
N LEU A 87 0.98 -4.21 -4.92
CA LEU A 87 0.47 -4.04 -6.27
C LEU A 87 0.95 -5.12 -7.24
N ARG A 88 2.22 -5.52 -7.17
CA ARG A 88 2.73 -6.66 -7.98
C ARG A 88 2.08 -7.98 -7.58
N THR A 89 1.81 -8.18 -6.30
CA THR A 89 1.06 -9.35 -5.83
C THR A 89 -0.37 -9.32 -6.37
N ALA A 90 -1.04 -8.18 -6.37
CA ALA A 90 -2.38 -8.04 -6.95
C ALA A 90 -2.38 -8.39 -8.45
N VAL A 91 -1.38 -7.94 -9.21
CA VAL A 91 -1.21 -8.35 -10.62
C VAL A 91 -1.07 -9.88 -10.74
N GLN A 92 -0.22 -10.53 -9.94
CA GLN A 92 -0.09 -11.99 -9.95
C GLN A 92 -1.40 -12.72 -9.64
N GLN A 93 -2.19 -12.19 -8.71
CA GLN A 93 -3.50 -12.74 -8.33
C GLN A 93 -4.56 -12.61 -9.42
N THR A 94 -4.33 -11.78 -10.44
CA THR A 94 -5.17 -11.75 -11.66
C THR A 94 -4.75 -12.78 -12.71
N GLY A 95 -3.66 -13.52 -12.46
CA GLY A 95 -3.15 -14.55 -13.36
C GLY A 95 -2.13 -14.03 -14.38
N TYR A 96 -1.61 -12.82 -14.24
CA TYR A 96 -0.54 -12.29 -15.11
C TYR A 96 0.78 -12.17 -14.37
N ASP A 97 1.88 -12.29 -15.11
CA ASP A 97 3.21 -12.06 -14.55
C ASP A 97 3.37 -10.56 -14.19
N ALA A 98 4.19 -10.27 -13.17
CA ALA A 98 4.50 -8.93 -12.69
C ALA A 98 6.02 -8.76 -12.58
N ASP A 99 6.62 -8.12 -13.59
CA ASP A 99 8.06 -8.04 -13.79
C ASP A 99 8.71 -9.43 -13.87
N LYS A 100 9.51 -9.79 -12.85
CA LYS A 100 10.17 -11.09 -12.72
C LYS A 100 9.37 -12.09 -11.88
N GLN A 101 8.22 -11.68 -11.34
CA GLN A 101 7.37 -12.52 -10.51
C GLN A 101 6.30 -13.17 -11.38
N THR A 102 6.22 -14.49 -11.31
CA THR A 102 5.27 -15.28 -12.10
C THR A 102 3.87 -15.20 -11.54
N ALA A 103 2.86 -15.24 -12.42
CA ALA A 103 1.45 -15.33 -12.04
C ALA A 103 1.17 -16.38 -10.96
N ASP A 104 0.18 -16.11 -10.09
CA ASP A 104 -0.36 -17.13 -9.19
C ASP A 104 -0.96 -18.26 -10.04
N ALA A 105 -0.56 -19.51 -9.77
CA ALA A 105 -0.95 -20.66 -10.58
C ALA A 105 -2.48 -20.82 -10.64
N ARG A 106 -3.17 -20.67 -9.49
CA ARG A 106 -4.62 -20.84 -9.44
C ARG A 106 -5.34 -19.72 -10.19
N ALA A 107 -4.83 -18.50 -10.12
CA ALA A 107 -5.37 -17.38 -10.88
C ALA A 107 -5.15 -17.55 -12.39
N TYR A 108 -3.96 -17.99 -12.79
CA TYR A 108 -3.63 -18.28 -14.19
C TYR A 108 -4.53 -19.35 -14.78
N ASP A 109 -4.78 -20.44 -14.04
CA ASP A 109 -5.64 -21.54 -14.50
C ASP A 109 -7.09 -21.10 -14.77
N ARG A 110 -7.59 -20.11 -14.02
CA ARG A 110 -8.92 -19.52 -14.17
C ARG A 110 -9.02 -18.48 -15.29
N LEU A 111 -7.90 -18.08 -15.90
CA LEU A 111 -7.96 -17.21 -17.07
C LEU A 111 -8.64 -17.95 -18.24
N PRO A 112 -9.43 -17.25 -19.07
CA PRO A 112 -9.85 -17.79 -20.35
C PRO A 112 -8.63 -18.18 -21.18
N ASP A 113 -8.78 -19.18 -22.04
CA ASP A 113 -7.66 -19.74 -22.78
C ASP A 113 -6.94 -18.69 -23.65
N CYS A 114 -7.66 -17.73 -24.24
CA CYS A 114 -7.05 -16.64 -25.01
C CYS A 114 -6.15 -15.69 -24.18
N CYS A 115 -6.34 -15.65 -22.86
CA CYS A 115 -5.57 -14.78 -21.96
C CYS A 115 -4.38 -15.48 -21.32
N LYS A 116 -4.21 -16.78 -21.55
CA LYS A 116 -3.08 -17.58 -21.06
C LYS A 116 -1.87 -17.34 -21.95
N LYS A 117 -0.71 -17.05 -21.35
CA LYS A 117 0.56 -16.79 -22.07
C LYS A 117 1.07 -17.96 -22.91
N THR A 118 0.56 -19.17 -22.68
CA THR A 118 0.88 -20.37 -23.45
C THR A 118 0.04 -20.51 -24.72
N ASN A 119 -0.91 -19.61 -24.95
CA ASN A 119 -1.76 -19.64 -26.13
C ASN A 119 -1.19 -18.73 -27.24
N ASN A 120 -1.20 -19.22 -28.48
CA ASN A 120 -0.59 -18.56 -29.64
C ASN A 120 -1.59 -17.72 -30.45
N VAL A 121 -2.62 -17.16 -29.81
CA VAL A 121 -3.67 -16.38 -30.51
C VAL A 121 -3.23 -14.95 -30.84
N HIS A 122 -2.12 -14.49 -30.25
CA HIS A 122 -1.58 -13.14 -30.31
C HIS A 122 -0.05 -13.21 -30.39
#